data_AF-A0A953HWR2-F1
#
_entry.id   AF-A0A953HWR2-F1
#
_cell.length_a   1.000
_cell.length_b   1.000
_cell.length_c   1.000
_cell.angle_alpha   90.00
_cell.angle_beta   90.00
_cell.angle_gamma   90.00
#
_symmetry.space_group_name_H-M   'P 1'
#
loop_
_entity.id
_entity.type
_entity.pdbx_description
1 polymer ?
#
loop_
_entity_poly.entity_id
_entity_poly.type
_entity_poly.pdbx_seq_one_letter_code
_entity_poly.pdbx_strand_id
1 'polypeptide(L)'
;MIYNRRRILKSVPVLAGGLAVGNFGFLPVENKAKILDGVRSFFIKVANEDGTFRPGIPADYPGMSDTGLSGIAAPTYAVVVHKTFGWELPYEEASIDFFLSSQRSDGAFYATTGSRDPNTPLSKLYNTVQSVAALKILGAEPRYDPMPVIEYFFEGKRFQELPLYTTSFFALFFSAWNKRMPSYIDEKMRAYLKDEQKADGYIGNHVASTFHAAHYYRLIGEETPLAEEMVTRVLKDQKDDGSWSLNTPDYDVHAVFDALFILRQVGDKKRKRQIAKAYRKATNWILECRKDDGGFSHFPGKAPSDVDAVYFHIGALVESGYLKPAKGIEDEEIYGWGHLMDPDKTYNCLI
;
A
#
# COMPACT_ATOMS: atom_id res chain seq x y z
N MET A 1 -69.89 23.50 -10.86
CA MET A 1 -70.74 22.76 -11.83
C MET A 1 -70.18 21.35 -11.94
N ILE A 2 -71.06 20.36 -11.88
CA ILE A 2 -70.85 18.92 -11.63
C ILE A 2 -70.00 18.24 -12.72
N TYR A 3 -69.08 17.33 -12.36
CA TYR A 3 -69.18 15.92 -12.79
C TYR A 3 -68.29 14.97 -11.95
N ASN A 4 -68.87 13.82 -11.65
CA ASN A 4 -68.41 12.75 -10.77
C ASN A 4 -68.35 11.44 -11.57
N ARG A 5 -67.52 10.49 -11.10
CA ARG A 5 -67.53 9.02 -11.27
C ARG A 5 -66.80 8.38 -12.46
N ARG A 6 -65.76 7.60 -12.13
CA ARG A 6 -65.73 6.10 -12.14
C ARG A 6 -64.40 5.61 -11.51
N ARG A 7 -64.43 5.02 -10.32
CA ARG A 7 -64.31 3.57 -9.99
C ARG A 7 -62.92 2.93 -10.26
N ILE A 8 -62.18 2.63 -9.18
CA ILE A 8 -61.82 1.27 -8.66
C ILE A 8 -60.54 0.67 -9.28
N LEU A 9 -59.46 0.51 -8.50
CA LEU A 9 -59.01 -0.77 -7.91
C LEU A 9 -57.74 -0.60 -7.06
N LYS A 10 -57.73 -1.32 -5.94
CA LYS A 10 -56.59 -1.54 -5.05
C LYS A 10 -55.53 -2.41 -5.74
N SER A 11 -54.25 -2.07 -5.56
CA SER A 11 -53.18 -3.06 -5.47
C SER A 11 -51.88 -2.39 -5.02
N VAL A 12 -51.50 -2.71 -3.79
CA VAL A 12 -50.14 -2.52 -3.26
C VAL A 12 -49.22 -3.52 -3.95
N PRO A 13 -48.10 -3.13 -4.55
CA PRO A 13 -47.02 -4.05 -4.83
C PRO A 13 -46.08 -4.10 -3.62
N VAL A 14 -46.05 -5.30 -3.03
CA VAL A 14 -44.94 -5.81 -2.21
C VAL A 14 -43.67 -5.70 -3.05
N LEU A 15 -42.74 -4.82 -2.67
CA LEU A 15 -41.38 -4.86 -3.19
C LEU A 15 -40.59 -5.89 -2.39
N ALA A 16 -40.52 -7.08 -2.97
CA ALA A 16 -39.66 -8.17 -2.55
C ALA A 16 -38.19 -7.71 -2.51
N GLY A 17 -37.50 -8.12 -1.45
CA GLY A 17 -36.09 -7.86 -1.24
C GLY A 17 -35.23 -8.48 -2.34
N GLY A 18 -34.42 -7.63 -2.98
CA GLY A 18 -33.29 -8.01 -3.81
C GLY A 18 -32.02 -7.51 -3.16
N LEU A 19 -31.08 -8.43 -2.91
CA LEU A 19 -29.74 -8.19 -2.40
C LEU A 19 -29.02 -7.12 -3.23
N ALA A 20 -28.78 -5.95 -2.62
CA ALA A 20 -27.89 -4.94 -3.18
C ALA A 20 -26.44 -5.41 -3.03
N VAL A 21 -25.93 -6.11 -4.04
CA VAL A 21 -24.50 -6.14 -4.33
C VAL A 21 -24.13 -4.74 -4.81
N GLY A 22 -23.20 -4.08 -4.13
CA GLY A 22 -22.85 -2.68 -4.36
C GLY A 22 -22.37 -2.45 -5.80
N ASN A 23 -23.22 -1.82 -6.61
CA ASN A 23 -22.88 -1.40 -7.97
C ASN A 23 -22.02 -0.13 -7.87
N PHE A 24 -20.74 -0.21 -8.20
CA PHE A 24 -19.79 0.92 -8.34
C PHE A 24 -20.09 1.80 -9.58
N GLY A 25 -21.36 1.95 -9.95
CA GLY A 25 -21.80 2.31 -11.30
C GLY A 25 -21.89 3.80 -11.64
N PHE A 26 -21.25 4.72 -10.92
CA PHE A 26 -21.42 6.16 -11.17
C PHE A 26 -20.16 6.95 -11.57
N LEU A 27 -19.02 6.28 -11.80
CA LEU A 27 -17.91 6.87 -12.54
C LEU A 27 -17.76 6.12 -13.87
N PRO A 28 -17.77 6.82 -15.03
CA PRO A 28 -17.69 6.16 -16.33
C PRO A 28 -16.47 5.25 -16.43
N VAL A 29 -16.63 4.04 -16.99
CA VAL A 29 -15.51 3.12 -17.28
C VAL A 29 -14.38 3.81 -18.05
N GLU A 30 -14.75 4.76 -18.91
CA GLU A 30 -13.84 5.62 -19.67
C GLU A 30 -12.86 6.42 -18.78
N ASN A 31 -13.23 6.73 -17.53
CA ASN A 31 -12.35 7.43 -16.59
C ASN A 31 -11.24 6.50 -16.05
N LYS A 32 -11.49 5.20 -15.90
CA LYS A 32 -10.50 4.25 -15.34
C LYS A 32 -9.36 3.96 -16.31
N ALA A 33 -9.68 3.75 -17.59
CA ALA A 33 -8.66 3.55 -18.63
C ALA A 33 -7.78 4.79 -18.75
N LYS A 34 -8.37 6.00 -18.78
CA LYS A 34 -7.64 7.27 -18.80
C LYS A 34 -6.71 7.47 -17.60
N ILE A 35 -7.13 7.04 -16.40
CA ILE A 35 -6.26 7.07 -15.21
C ILE A 35 -5.05 6.16 -15.41
N LEU A 36 -5.28 4.91 -15.82
CA LEU A 36 -4.22 3.93 -16.03
C LEU A 36 -3.24 4.35 -17.15
N ASP A 37 -3.75 4.84 -18.28
CA ASP A 37 -2.93 5.36 -19.38
C ASP A 37 -2.11 6.58 -18.95
N GLY A 38 -2.72 7.47 -18.14
CA GLY A 38 -2.04 8.61 -17.53
C GLY A 38 -0.89 8.19 -16.62
N VAL A 39 -1.13 7.24 -15.72
CA VAL A 39 -0.12 6.71 -14.79
C VAL A 39 1.02 6.04 -15.55
N ARG A 40 0.70 5.21 -16.56
CA ARG A 40 1.72 4.58 -17.41
C ARG A 40 2.56 5.65 -18.13
N SER A 41 1.92 6.68 -18.67
CA SER A 41 2.60 7.79 -19.33
C SER A 41 3.46 8.61 -18.36
N PHE A 42 3.02 8.80 -17.11
CA PHE A 42 3.79 9.46 -16.07
C PHE A 42 5.08 8.70 -15.76
N PHE A 43 4.99 7.38 -15.55
CA PHE A 43 6.18 6.56 -15.29
C PHE A 43 7.19 6.59 -16.44
N ILE A 44 6.73 6.57 -17.70
CA ILE A 44 7.62 6.71 -18.88
C ILE A 44 8.39 8.04 -18.82
N LYS A 45 7.75 9.13 -18.39
CA LYS A 45 8.40 10.46 -18.33
C LYS A 45 9.43 10.59 -17.21
N VAL A 46 9.28 9.82 -16.13
CA VAL A 46 10.18 9.90 -14.97
C VAL A 46 11.23 8.79 -14.96
N ALA A 47 11.10 7.78 -15.84
CA ALA A 47 12.11 6.76 -16.05
C ALA A 47 13.40 7.33 -16.67
N ASN A 48 14.54 6.81 -16.24
CA ASN A 48 15.86 7.08 -16.80
C ASN A 48 16.43 5.81 -17.45
N GLU A 49 17.27 5.97 -18.48
CA GLU A 49 17.89 4.84 -19.21
C GLU A 49 18.80 3.97 -18.33
N ASP A 50 19.28 4.50 -17.19
CA ASP A 50 20.09 3.77 -16.21
C ASP A 50 19.27 2.90 -15.24
N GLY A 51 17.96 2.78 -15.48
CA GLY A 51 17.06 1.97 -14.66
C GLY A 51 16.53 2.68 -13.41
N THR A 52 16.98 3.91 -13.14
CA THR A 52 16.43 4.74 -12.06
C THR A 52 15.16 5.46 -12.49
N PHE A 53 14.43 5.98 -11.50
CA PHE A 53 13.24 6.79 -11.73
C PHE A 53 13.37 8.07 -10.91
N ARG A 54 13.11 9.21 -11.55
CA ARG A 54 12.99 10.50 -10.87
C ARG A 54 11.74 10.48 -9.98
N PRO A 55 11.74 11.19 -8.84
CA PRO A 55 10.58 11.24 -7.95
C PRO A 55 9.38 11.94 -8.61
N GLY A 56 9.60 12.83 -9.57
CA GLY A 56 8.55 13.49 -10.33
C GLY A 56 9.03 14.03 -11.68
N ILE A 57 8.14 14.70 -12.43
CA ILE A 57 8.45 15.22 -13.77
C ILE A 57 9.46 16.37 -13.76
N PRO A 58 9.35 17.39 -12.88
CA PRO A 58 10.36 18.43 -12.81
C PRO A 58 11.71 17.82 -12.42
N ALA A 59 12.77 18.16 -13.16
CA ALA A 59 14.09 17.53 -12.98
C ALA A 59 14.76 17.87 -11.65
N ASP A 60 14.41 19.01 -11.07
CA ASP A 60 14.90 19.52 -9.80
C ASP A 60 13.97 19.19 -8.61
N TYR A 61 12.88 18.45 -8.85
CA TYR A 61 11.99 18.04 -7.77
C TYR A 61 12.68 16.98 -6.89
N PRO A 62 12.90 17.24 -5.59
CA PRO A 62 13.66 16.32 -4.74
C PRO A 62 12.87 15.09 -4.29
N GLY A 63 11.56 15.03 -4.59
CA GLY A 63 10.64 14.04 -4.06
C GLY A 63 10.12 14.39 -2.67
N MET A 64 9.11 13.65 -2.24
CA MET A 64 8.47 13.75 -0.93
C MET A 64 8.28 12.36 -0.33
N SER A 65 8.29 12.28 1.00
CA SER A 65 8.16 11.00 1.71
C SER A 65 9.24 10.00 1.26
N ASP A 66 8.90 8.77 0.91
CA ASP A 66 9.89 7.73 0.60
C ASP A 66 10.79 8.09 -0.59
N THR A 67 10.25 8.72 -1.63
CA THR A 67 11.04 9.11 -2.82
C THR A 67 11.96 10.29 -2.56
N GLY A 68 11.66 11.13 -1.56
CA GLY A 68 12.57 12.17 -1.06
C GLY A 68 13.61 11.65 -0.05
N LEU A 69 13.33 10.51 0.58
CA LEU A 69 14.20 9.90 1.59
C LEU A 69 15.19 8.89 1.00
N SER A 70 14.80 8.15 -0.04
CA SER A 70 15.60 7.09 -0.65
C SER A 70 15.42 7.01 -2.16
N GLY A 71 16.54 7.01 -2.90
CA GLY A 71 16.57 6.75 -4.34
C GLY A 71 16.13 5.34 -4.75
N ILE A 72 15.92 4.42 -3.81
CA ILE A 72 15.38 3.07 -4.08
C ILE A 72 13.86 3.07 -4.19
N ALA A 73 13.17 4.04 -3.58
CA ALA A 73 11.71 4.05 -3.50
C ALA A 73 11.05 4.17 -4.87
N ALA A 74 11.45 5.16 -5.68
CA ALA A 74 10.82 5.39 -6.99
C ALA A 74 10.96 4.20 -7.97
N PRO A 75 12.16 3.59 -8.14
CA PRO A 75 12.28 2.35 -8.92
C PRO A 75 11.43 1.20 -8.38
N THR A 76 11.38 1.03 -7.06
CA THR A 76 10.57 -0.05 -6.45
C THR A 76 9.09 0.14 -6.75
N TYR A 77 8.58 1.36 -6.59
CA TYR A 77 7.19 1.69 -6.88
C TYR A 77 6.85 1.58 -8.37
N ALA A 78 7.79 1.91 -9.26
CA ALA A 78 7.62 1.65 -10.68
C ALA A 78 7.45 0.16 -10.96
N VAL A 79 8.31 -0.70 -10.41
CA VAL A 79 8.19 -2.18 -10.53
C VAL A 79 6.81 -2.64 -10.06
N VAL A 80 6.44 -2.27 -8.83
CA VAL A 80 5.19 -2.71 -8.20
C VAL A 80 3.98 -2.28 -9.03
N VAL A 81 3.91 -1.02 -9.46
CA VAL A 81 2.76 -0.52 -10.23
C VAL A 81 2.69 -1.17 -11.61
N HIS A 82 3.79 -1.26 -12.36
CA HIS A 82 3.75 -1.87 -13.70
C HIS A 82 3.31 -3.32 -13.63
N LYS A 83 3.90 -4.09 -12.72
CA LYS A 83 3.60 -5.51 -12.59
C LYS A 83 2.20 -5.76 -12.03
N THR A 84 1.68 -4.86 -11.16
CA THR A 84 0.27 -4.86 -10.73
C THR A 84 -0.71 -4.83 -11.90
N PHE A 85 -0.39 -4.13 -12.99
CA PHE A 85 -1.28 -3.99 -14.16
C PHE A 85 -0.79 -4.78 -15.39
N GLY A 86 0.22 -5.63 -15.25
CA GLY A 86 0.77 -6.44 -16.34
C GLY A 86 1.41 -5.59 -17.45
N TRP A 87 1.97 -4.43 -17.10
CA TRP A 87 2.71 -3.57 -18.03
C TRP A 87 4.19 -3.93 -18.03
N GLU A 88 4.83 -3.70 -19.17
CA GLU A 88 6.29 -3.69 -19.27
C GLU A 88 6.85 -2.49 -18.49
N LEU A 89 7.90 -2.73 -17.69
CA LEU A 89 8.62 -1.68 -16.99
C LEU A 89 9.58 -0.98 -17.98
N PRO A 90 9.59 0.37 -18.04
CA PRO A 90 10.60 1.09 -18.80
C PRO A 90 12.01 0.72 -18.31
N TYR A 91 12.88 0.30 -19.24
CA TYR A 91 14.26 -0.10 -18.95
C TYR A 91 14.40 -1.22 -17.90
N GLU A 92 13.54 -2.24 -17.95
CA GLU A 92 13.45 -3.30 -16.94
C GLU A 92 14.80 -3.93 -16.55
N GLU A 93 15.62 -4.35 -17.52
CA GLU A 93 16.95 -4.91 -17.26
C GLU A 93 17.88 -3.90 -16.56
N ALA A 94 17.82 -2.62 -16.94
CA ALA A 94 18.61 -1.59 -16.29
C ALA A 94 18.14 -1.35 -14.85
N SER A 95 16.83 -1.46 -14.57
CA SER A 95 16.31 -1.39 -13.20
C SER A 95 16.80 -2.57 -12.34
N ILE A 96 16.88 -3.78 -12.90
CA ILE A 96 17.50 -4.93 -12.24
C ILE A 96 18.97 -4.60 -11.92
N ASP A 97 19.73 -4.13 -12.90
CA ASP A 97 21.14 -3.75 -12.73
C ASP A 97 21.32 -2.66 -11.67
N PHE A 98 20.43 -1.65 -11.64
CA PHE A 98 20.42 -0.61 -10.61
C PHE A 98 20.27 -1.19 -9.20
N PHE A 99 19.28 -2.04 -8.96
CA PHE A 99 19.09 -2.67 -7.64
C PHE A 99 20.31 -3.50 -7.26
N LEU A 100 20.81 -4.35 -8.17
CA LEU A 100 21.95 -5.21 -7.90
C LEU A 100 23.25 -4.43 -7.68
N SER A 101 23.42 -3.29 -8.35
CA SER A 101 24.56 -2.38 -8.13
C SER A 101 24.50 -1.63 -6.79
N SER A 102 23.29 -1.45 -6.26
CA SER A 102 23.05 -0.80 -4.96
C SER A 102 23.36 -1.73 -3.77
N GLN A 103 23.49 -3.04 -4.01
CA GLN A 103 23.83 -4.00 -2.96
C GLN A 103 25.34 -4.06 -2.71
N ARG A 104 25.74 -4.12 -1.43
CA ARG A 104 27.14 -4.34 -1.02
C ARG A 104 27.33 -5.72 -0.41
N SER A 105 28.59 -6.09 -0.18
CA SER A 105 29.00 -7.40 0.34
C SER A 105 28.52 -7.69 1.77
N ASP A 106 28.02 -6.68 2.50
CA ASP A 106 27.37 -6.86 3.80
C ASP A 106 25.88 -7.26 3.67
N GLY A 107 25.40 -7.48 2.45
CA GLY A 107 24.02 -7.87 2.14
C GLY A 107 23.05 -6.70 2.00
N ALA A 108 23.40 -5.52 2.52
CA ALA A 108 22.52 -4.35 2.52
C ALA A 108 22.49 -3.64 1.16
N PHE A 109 21.35 -3.02 0.87
CA PHE A 109 21.15 -2.14 -0.28
C PHE A 109 21.30 -0.68 0.15
N TYR A 110 22.06 0.10 -0.63
CA TYR A 110 22.41 1.48 -0.35
C TYR A 110 21.87 2.37 -1.45
N ALA A 111 20.89 3.22 -1.12
CA ALA A 111 20.41 4.23 -2.04
C ALA A 111 21.53 5.21 -2.40
N THR A 112 21.66 5.52 -3.68
CA THR A 112 22.66 6.45 -4.23
C THR A 112 22.21 7.92 -4.14
N THR A 113 20.91 8.14 -4.00
CA THR A 113 20.26 9.45 -3.84
C THR A 113 19.22 9.41 -2.72
N GLY A 114 18.66 10.57 -2.37
CA GLY A 114 17.74 10.74 -1.24
C GLY A 114 18.40 11.50 -0.09
N SER A 115 17.56 12.06 0.80
CA SER A 115 18.03 12.89 1.91
C SER A 115 18.43 12.11 3.17
N ARG A 116 18.07 10.83 3.29
CA ARG A 116 18.37 10.01 4.46
C ARG A 116 19.77 9.40 4.34
N ASP A 117 20.54 9.41 5.44
CA ASP A 117 21.85 8.73 5.47
C ASP A 117 21.68 7.22 5.22
N PRO A 118 22.29 6.68 4.14
CA PRO A 118 22.12 5.28 3.75
C PRO A 118 22.79 4.29 4.72
N ASN A 119 23.63 4.77 5.66
CA ASN A 119 24.32 3.91 6.62
C ASN A 119 23.53 3.69 7.91
N THR A 120 22.46 4.44 8.15
CA THR A 120 21.63 4.25 9.34
C THR A 120 20.92 2.89 9.31
N PRO A 121 20.66 2.25 10.47
CA PRO A 121 19.94 0.98 10.51
C PRO A 121 18.60 1.01 9.75
N LEU A 122 17.80 2.07 9.95
CA LEU A 122 16.51 2.21 9.27
C LEU A 122 16.66 2.27 7.74
N SER A 123 17.63 3.03 7.22
CA SER A 123 17.88 3.08 5.78
C SER A 123 18.27 1.73 5.22
N LYS A 124 19.19 1.01 5.90
CA LYS A 124 19.61 -0.33 5.47
C LYS A 124 18.44 -1.30 5.46
N LEU A 125 17.61 -1.30 6.50
CA LEU A 125 16.42 -2.14 6.56
C LEU A 125 15.46 -1.81 5.40
N TYR A 126 15.03 -0.55 5.29
CA TYR A 126 14.08 -0.11 4.27
C TYR A 126 14.56 -0.48 2.86
N ASN A 127 15.78 -0.05 2.50
CA ASN A 127 16.34 -0.26 1.17
C ASN A 127 16.48 -1.74 0.83
N THR A 128 16.87 -2.56 1.81
CA THR A 128 17.04 -4.01 1.61
C THR A 128 15.71 -4.69 1.39
N VAL A 129 14.69 -4.42 2.21
CA VAL A 129 13.36 -5.02 2.04
C VAL A 129 12.75 -4.63 0.69
N GLN A 130 12.79 -3.33 0.34
CA GLN A 130 12.26 -2.84 -0.93
C GLN A 130 12.96 -3.47 -2.14
N SER A 131 14.30 -3.50 -2.13
CA SER A 131 15.07 -4.05 -3.26
C SER A 131 14.89 -5.55 -3.41
N VAL A 132 14.83 -6.30 -2.30
CA VAL A 132 14.60 -7.76 -2.34
C VAL A 132 13.21 -8.07 -2.92
N ALA A 133 12.17 -7.32 -2.50
CA ALA A 133 10.83 -7.47 -3.06
C ALA A 133 10.79 -7.10 -4.55
N ALA A 134 11.40 -5.98 -4.95
CA ALA A 134 11.45 -5.55 -6.35
C ALA A 134 12.18 -6.58 -7.23
N LEU A 135 13.35 -7.08 -6.80
CA LEU A 135 14.11 -8.09 -7.53
C LEU A 135 13.30 -9.39 -7.69
N LYS A 136 12.65 -9.85 -6.62
CA LYS A 136 11.81 -11.05 -6.67
C LYS A 136 10.66 -10.90 -7.68
N ILE A 137 9.98 -9.74 -7.69
CA ILE A 137 8.92 -9.43 -8.68
C ILE A 137 9.47 -9.41 -10.11
N LEU A 138 10.71 -8.95 -10.29
CA LEU A 138 11.41 -8.93 -11.59
C LEU A 138 12.03 -10.29 -11.97
N GLY A 139 11.90 -11.32 -11.13
CA GLY A 139 12.51 -12.63 -11.39
C GLY A 139 14.04 -12.67 -11.24
N ALA A 140 14.60 -11.70 -10.50
CA ALA A 140 16.03 -11.62 -10.20
C ALA A 140 16.31 -11.88 -8.72
N GLU A 141 17.57 -12.19 -8.40
CA GLU A 141 18.02 -12.44 -7.02
C GLU A 141 19.12 -11.46 -6.61
N PRO A 142 19.11 -10.98 -5.35
CA PRO A 142 20.25 -10.31 -4.72
C PRO A 142 21.61 -10.97 -5.00
N ARG A 143 22.66 -10.16 -5.21
CA ARG A 143 24.05 -10.61 -5.43
C ARG A 143 24.69 -11.21 -4.18
N TYR A 144 24.35 -10.65 -3.02
CA TYR A 144 24.85 -11.07 -1.71
C TYR A 144 23.68 -11.48 -0.82
N ASP A 145 23.95 -12.34 0.17
CA ASP A 145 22.93 -12.74 1.14
C ASP A 145 22.49 -11.52 1.97
N PRO A 146 21.21 -11.10 1.93
CA PRO A 146 20.71 -9.97 2.70
C PRO A 146 20.32 -10.34 4.14
N MET A 147 20.36 -11.62 4.54
CA MET A 147 20.05 -12.06 5.91
C MET A 147 20.81 -11.33 7.03
N PRO A 148 22.11 -11.00 6.90
CA PRO A 148 22.85 -10.28 7.94
C PRO A 148 22.21 -8.95 8.34
N VAL A 149 21.49 -8.29 7.43
CA VAL A 149 20.73 -7.05 7.71
C VAL A 149 19.61 -7.30 8.70
N ILE A 150 18.91 -8.44 8.58
CA ILE A 150 17.81 -8.81 9.47
C ILE A 150 18.35 -9.30 10.81
N GLU A 151 19.38 -10.14 10.80
CA GLU A 151 20.00 -10.67 12.01
C GLU A 151 20.49 -9.56 12.94
N TYR A 152 21.06 -8.48 12.38
CA TYR A 152 21.47 -7.30 13.13
C TYR A 152 20.39 -6.75 14.07
N PHE A 153 19.12 -6.77 13.68
CA PHE A 153 18.02 -6.21 14.49
C PHE A 153 17.54 -7.15 15.61
N PHE A 154 17.76 -8.45 15.45
CA PHE A 154 17.34 -9.46 16.41
C PHE A 154 18.46 -9.95 17.33
N GLU A 155 19.69 -9.48 17.12
CA GLU A 155 20.71 -9.38 18.16
C GLU A 155 20.20 -8.46 19.29
N GLY A 156 19.73 -9.08 20.37
CA GLY A 156 19.10 -8.35 21.48
C GLY A 156 17.69 -7.85 21.13
N LYS A 157 17.47 -6.54 21.30
CA LYS A 157 16.18 -5.84 21.14
C LYS A 157 16.25 -4.63 20.19
N ARG A 158 17.27 -4.54 19.33
CA ARG A 158 17.50 -3.39 18.44
C ARG A 158 16.30 -3.09 17.51
N PHE A 159 15.54 -4.12 17.11
CA PHE A 159 14.31 -3.91 16.35
C PHE A 159 13.28 -3.00 17.05
N GLN A 160 13.31 -2.88 18.38
CA GLN A 160 12.43 -2.00 19.16
C GLN A 160 12.87 -0.52 19.13
N GLU A 161 14.07 -0.24 18.64
CA GLU A 161 14.59 1.13 18.45
C GLU A 161 14.12 1.72 17.10
N LEU A 162 13.58 0.89 16.22
CA LEU A 162 13.00 1.32 14.96
C LEU A 162 11.62 1.96 15.18
N PRO A 163 11.17 2.83 14.27
CA PRO A 163 9.79 3.31 14.26
C PRO A 163 8.78 2.14 14.19
N LEU A 164 7.67 2.26 14.91
CA LEU A 164 6.63 1.22 14.98
C LEU A 164 6.04 0.80 13.61
N TYR A 165 6.14 1.66 12.60
CA TYR A 165 5.72 1.34 11.24
C TYR A 165 6.65 0.33 10.53
N THR A 166 7.82 -0.02 11.07
CA THR A 166 8.69 -1.01 10.40
C THR A 166 8.34 -2.45 10.75
N THR A 167 7.30 -2.69 11.55
CA THR A 167 7.02 -4.02 12.13
C THR A 167 6.74 -5.10 11.07
N SER A 168 6.03 -4.80 9.99
CA SER A 168 5.79 -5.77 8.91
C SER A 168 6.99 -5.98 7.97
N PHE A 169 8.04 -5.15 8.05
CA PHE A 169 9.14 -5.19 7.08
C PHE A 169 9.88 -6.53 7.15
N PHE A 170 10.01 -7.10 8.35
CA PHE A 170 10.68 -8.38 8.56
C PHE A 170 9.92 -9.54 7.91
N ALA A 171 8.61 -9.64 8.13
CA ALA A 171 7.79 -10.68 7.51
C ALA A 171 7.71 -10.52 5.97
N LEU A 172 7.64 -9.28 5.48
CA LEU A 172 7.67 -8.98 4.05
C LEU A 172 9.01 -9.41 3.43
N PHE A 173 10.12 -9.10 4.11
CA PHE A 173 11.44 -9.54 3.69
C PHE A 173 11.51 -11.07 3.52
N PHE A 174 11.02 -11.85 4.49
CA PHE A 174 11.06 -13.32 4.39
C PHE A 174 10.17 -13.85 3.27
N SER A 175 9.01 -13.23 3.06
CA SER A 175 8.11 -13.55 1.94
C SER A 175 8.81 -13.31 0.59
N ALA A 176 9.45 -12.16 0.42
CA ALA A 176 10.17 -11.80 -0.80
C ALA A 176 11.48 -12.58 -0.99
N TRP A 177 12.23 -12.84 0.08
CA TRP A 177 13.49 -13.57 0.05
C TRP A 177 13.30 -15.08 -0.14
N ASN A 178 12.05 -15.56 -0.14
CA ASN A 178 11.70 -16.97 -0.27
C ASN A 178 12.44 -17.84 0.77
N LYS A 179 12.51 -17.33 2.00
CA LYS A 179 13.05 -18.03 3.16
C LYS A 179 12.01 -18.05 4.25
N ARG A 180 11.97 -19.17 4.97
CA ARG A 180 11.17 -19.29 6.18
C ARG A 180 11.66 -18.32 7.24
N MET A 181 10.76 -17.49 7.76
CA MET A 181 11.04 -16.64 8.91
C MET A 181 11.26 -17.50 10.16
N PRO A 182 12.41 -17.36 10.86
CA PRO A 182 12.66 -18.07 12.12
C PRO A 182 11.60 -17.77 13.18
N SER A 183 11.17 -18.80 13.93
CA SER A 183 10.11 -18.64 14.95
C SER A 183 10.47 -17.63 16.04
N TYR A 184 11.74 -17.53 16.43
CA TYR A 184 12.16 -16.56 17.44
C TYR A 184 11.98 -15.10 16.99
N ILE A 185 12.04 -14.82 15.68
CA ILE A 185 11.73 -13.51 15.12
C ILE A 185 10.24 -13.24 15.32
N ASP A 186 9.39 -14.21 14.94
CA ASP A 186 7.95 -14.09 15.13
C ASP A 186 7.54 -13.86 16.59
N GLU A 187 8.07 -14.69 17.49
CA GLU A 187 7.79 -14.61 18.92
C GLU A 187 8.13 -13.21 19.48
N LYS A 188 9.30 -12.66 19.12
CA LYS A 188 9.72 -11.32 19.53
C LYS A 188 8.84 -10.22 18.93
N MET A 189 8.47 -10.35 17.65
CA MET A 189 7.63 -9.36 16.96
C MET A 189 6.21 -9.35 17.50
N ARG A 190 5.57 -10.52 17.68
CA ARG A 190 4.23 -10.60 18.25
C ARG A 190 4.18 -10.14 19.71
N ALA A 191 5.21 -10.44 20.51
CA ALA A 191 5.31 -9.91 21.86
C ALA A 191 5.35 -8.37 21.84
N TYR A 192 6.21 -7.79 20.99
CA TYR A 192 6.33 -6.34 20.87
C TYR A 192 5.04 -5.68 20.37
N LEU A 193 4.41 -6.21 19.32
CA LEU A 193 3.15 -5.70 18.80
C LEU A 193 2.04 -5.73 19.86
N LYS A 194 1.95 -6.80 20.66
CA LYS A 194 0.99 -6.90 21.77
C LYS A 194 1.24 -5.86 22.87
N ASP A 195 2.49 -5.60 23.21
CA ASP A 195 2.84 -4.61 24.24
C ASP A 195 2.51 -3.17 23.79
N GLU A 196 2.66 -2.89 22.50
CA GLU A 196 2.43 -1.57 21.92
C GLU A 196 0.95 -1.28 21.59
N GLN A 197 0.16 -2.32 21.32
CA GLN A 197 -1.24 -2.20 20.94
C GLN A 197 -2.11 -1.72 22.10
N LYS A 198 -2.96 -0.72 21.83
CA LYS A 198 -3.91 -0.16 22.80
C LYS A 198 -5.29 -0.80 22.66
N ALA A 199 -6.15 -0.56 23.66
CA ALA A 199 -7.49 -1.14 23.73
C ALA A 199 -8.42 -0.73 22.58
N ASP A 200 -8.12 0.36 21.86
CA ASP A 200 -8.83 0.75 20.63
C ASP A 200 -8.23 0.10 19.36
N GLY A 201 -7.35 -0.88 19.54
CA GLY A 201 -6.69 -1.65 18.48
C GLY A 201 -5.49 -0.95 17.85
N TYR A 202 -5.28 0.35 18.11
CA TYR A 202 -4.22 1.12 17.46
C TYR A 202 -2.84 0.88 18.09
N ILE A 203 -1.82 1.03 17.26
CA ILE A 203 -0.42 1.05 17.67
C ILE A 203 0.13 2.48 17.53
N GLY A 204 0.73 2.99 18.61
CA GLY A 204 1.35 4.33 18.62
C GLY A 204 0.40 5.50 18.30
N ASN A 205 -0.92 5.31 18.43
CA ASN A 205 -1.95 6.28 17.99
C ASN A 205 -1.72 6.76 16.53
N HIS A 206 -1.27 5.86 15.66
CA HIS A 206 -0.91 6.15 14.28
C HIS A 206 -1.44 5.06 13.33
N VAL A 207 -2.07 5.45 12.22
CA VAL A 207 -2.67 4.49 11.29
C VAL A 207 -1.62 3.63 10.58
N ALA A 208 -0.48 4.20 10.15
CA ALA A 208 0.61 3.42 9.55
C ALA A 208 1.13 2.30 10.46
N SER A 209 1.48 2.60 11.72
CA SER A 209 1.91 1.56 12.67
C SER A 209 0.84 0.49 12.89
N THR A 210 -0.44 0.88 12.87
CA THR A 210 -1.57 -0.05 13.00
C THR A 210 -1.74 -0.91 11.73
N PHE A 211 -1.56 -0.32 10.56
CA PHE A 211 -1.54 -1.02 9.28
C PHE A 211 -0.42 -2.05 9.26
N HIS A 212 0.80 -1.66 9.63
CA HIS A 212 1.94 -2.58 9.66
C HIS A 212 1.75 -3.73 10.67
N ALA A 213 1.01 -3.51 11.76
CA ALA A 213 0.59 -4.61 12.62
C ALA A 213 -0.35 -5.59 11.88
N ALA A 214 -1.42 -5.09 11.26
CA ALA A 214 -2.36 -5.93 10.50
C ALA A 214 -1.65 -6.66 9.35
N HIS A 215 -0.80 -5.95 8.61
CA HIS A 215 0.00 -6.51 7.51
C HIS A 215 0.95 -7.60 8.01
N TYR A 216 1.64 -7.39 9.14
CA TYR A 216 2.48 -8.41 9.76
C TYR A 216 1.69 -9.69 10.06
N TYR A 217 0.54 -9.59 10.74
CA TYR A 217 -0.30 -10.75 11.07
C TYR A 217 -0.80 -11.47 9.81
N ARG A 218 -1.14 -10.72 8.76
CA ARG A 218 -1.51 -11.30 7.45
C ARG A 218 -0.37 -12.08 6.81
N LEU A 219 0.85 -11.56 6.84
CA LEU A 219 2.04 -12.20 6.25
C LEU A 219 2.45 -13.50 6.96
N ILE A 220 2.18 -13.61 8.26
CA ILE A 220 2.46 -14.84 9.03
C ILE A 220 1.27 -15.80 9.09
N GLY A 221 0.12 -15.44 8.51
CA GLY A 221 -1.07 -16.29 8.45
C GLY A 221 -1.85 -16.41 9.75
N GLU A 222 -1.70 -15.44 10.65
CA GLU A 222 -2.36 -15.40 11.96
C GLU A 222 -3.49 -14.36 11.99
N GLU A 223 -4.44 -14.54 12.91
CA GLU A 223 -5.49 -13.56 13.14
C GLU A 223 -4.91 -12.26 13.70
N THR A 224 -5.36 -11.12 13.17
CA THR A 224 -4.96 -9.80 13.66
C THR A 224 -5.63 -9.51 15.02
N PRO A 225 -4.87 -9.29 16.11
CA PRO A 225 -5.45 -8.94 17.40
C PRO A 225 -6.19 -7.61 17.36
N LEU A 226 -7.33 -7.55 18.06
CA LEU A 226 -8.20 -6.37 18.15
C LEU A 226 -8.64 -5.82 16.77
N ALA A 227 -8.84 -6.71 15.80
CA ALA A 227 -9.27 -6.35 14.44
C ALA A 227 -10.57 -5.54 14.43
N GLU A 228 -11.56 -5.89 15.24
CA GLU A 228 -12.83 -5.17 15.29
C GLU A 228 -12.67 -3.74 15.82
N GLU A 229 -11.81 -3.56 16.83
CA GLU A 229 -11.47 -2.28 17.43
C GLU A 229 -10.67 -1.42 16.43
N MET A 230 -9.66 -2.00 15.75
CA MET A 230 -8.92 -1.33 14.67
C MET A 230 -9.90 -0.80 13.61
N VAL A 231 -10.79 -1.64 13.09
CA VAL A 231 -11.77 -1.24 12.06
C VAL A 231 -12.72 -0.17 12.58
N THR A 232 -13.13 -0.26 13.86
CA THR A 232 -13.96 0.76 14.50
C THR A 232 -13.26 2.10 14.55
N ARG A 233 -11.98 2.09 14.93
CA ARG A 233 -11.19 3.30 15.03
C ARG A 233 -10.89 3.91 13.66
N VAL A 234 -10.46 3.10 12.69
CA VAL A 234 -10.23 3.56 11.31
C VAL A 234 -11.48 4.19 10.70
N LEU A 235 -12.66 3.57 10.84
CA LEU A 235 -13.90 4.14 10.31
C LEU A 235 -14.30 5.45 11.00
N LYS A 236 -14.03 5.58 12.31
CA LYS A 236 -14.29 6.80 13.08
C LYS A 236 -13.38 7.95 12.66
N ASP A 237 -12.13 7.63 12.35
CA ASP A 237 -11.07 8.59 12.04
C ASP A 237 -11.11 9.14 10.61
N GLN A 238 -11.94 8.57 9.73
CA GLN A 238 -12.10 9.09 8.38
C GLN A 238 -12.74 10.49 8.40
N LYS A 239 -12.04 11.46 7.83
CA LYS A 239 -12.51 12.85 7.68
C LYS A 239 -13.68 12.95 6.70
N ASP A 240 -14.40 14.06 6.75
CA ASP A 240 -15.55 14.31 5.85
C ASP A 240 -15.17 14.36 4.38
N ASP A 241 -13.99 14.87 4.05
CA ASP A 241 -13.44 14.89 2.69
C ASP A 241 -13.04 13.49 2.16
N GLY A 242 -12.94 12.50 3.05
CA GLY A 242 -12.60 11.12 2.71
C GLY A 242 -11.17 10.70 3.01
N SER A 243 -10.31 11.64 3.43
CA SER A 243 -8.93 11.37 3.86
C SER A 243 -8.86 10.80 5.29
N TRP A 244 -7.68 10.30 5.65
CA TRP A 244 -7.28 10.02 7.03
C TRP A 244 -6.03 10.85 7.31
N SER A 245 -6.05 11.69 8.33
CA SER A 245 -4.82 12.33 8.83
C SER A 245 -5.00 12.54 10.33
N LEU A 246 -4.27 11.78 11.14
CA LEU A 246 -4.55 11.69 12.57
C LEU A 246 -3.74 12.68 13.39
N ASN A 247 -2.45 12.85 13.09
CA ASN A 247 -1.63 13.87 13.73
C ASN A 247 -0.89 14.66 12.66
N THR A 248 -0.52 15.91 12.93
CA THR A 248 0.48 16.62 12.13
C THR A 248 1.86 16.07 12.48
N PRO A 249 2.74 15.75 11.50
CA PRO A 249 2.63 15.95 10.06
C PRO A 249 2.09 14.76 9.25
N ASP A 250 1.43 13.78 9.85
CA ASP A 250 0.79 12.56 9.27
C ASP A 250 -0.40 12.87 8.34
N TYR A 251 -0.16 13.76 7.39
CA TYR A 251 -1.08 14.16 6.35
C TYR A 251 -1.02 13.26 5.13
N ASP A 252 -0.15 12.26 5.09
CA ASP A 252 0.26 11.69 3.81
C ASP A 252 -0.78 10.74 3.17
N VAL A 253 -0.72 10.61 1.85
CA VAL A 253 -1.39 9.59 1.01
C VAL A 253 -1.27 8.18 1.60
N HIS A 254 -0.19 7.91 2.34
CA HIS A 254 0.05 6.67 3.09
C HIS A 254 -1.12 6.35 4.02
N ALA A 255 -1.63 7.33 4.77
CA ALA A 255 -2.70 7.10 5.74
C ALA A 255 -4.01 6.62 5.08
N VAL A 256 -4.28 7.05 3.84
CA VAL A 256 -5.43 6.58 3.06
C VAL A 256 -5.23 5.14 2.62
N PHE A 257 -4.05 4.80 2.10
CA PHE A 257 -3.68 3.42 1.77
C PHE A 257 -3.79 2.51 3.00
N ASP A 258 -3.11 2.87 4.09
CA ASP A 258 -3.06 2.11 5.34
C ASP A 258 -4.46 1.83 5.90
N ALA A 259 -5.32 2.85 5.93
CA ALA A 259 -6.69 2.72 6.38
C ALA A 259 -7.48 1.75 5.47
N LEU A 260 -7.35 1.87 4.16
CA LEU A 260 -8.06 1.02 3.20
C LEU A 260 -7.60 -0.43 3.28
N PHE A 261 -6.31 -0.68 3.45
CA PHE A 261 -5.77 -2.00 3.71
C PHE A 261 -6.40 -2.62 4.97
N ILE A 262 -6.39 -1.91 6.11
CA ILE A 262 -6.99 -2.41 7.36
C ILE A 262 -8.47 -2.76 7.12
N LEU A 263 -9.25 -1.85 6.53
CA LEU A 263 -10.66 -2.09 6.25
C LEU A 263 -10.88 -3.28 5.30
N ARG A 264 -9.97 -3.53 4.36
CA ARG A 264 -10.05 -4.63 3.40
C ARG A 264 -9.68 -5.96 4.03
N GLN A 265 -8.57 -6.02 4.76
CA GLN A 265 -7.97 -7.26 5.23
C GLN A 265 -8.58 -7.76 6.53
N VAL A 266 -9.01 -6.85 7.42
CA VAL A 266 -9.51 -7.22 8.76
C VAL A 266 -10.95 -6.75 9.02
N GLY A 267 -11.61 -6.15 8.02
CA GLY A 267 -13.00 -5.70 8.11
C GLY A 267 -14.03 -6.85 8.07
N ASP A 268 -14.94 -6.89 9.04
CA ASP A 268 -16.06 -7.85 9.05
C ASP A 268 -17.08 -7.56 7.92
N LYS A 269 -17.54 -8.63 7.25
CA LYS A 269 -18.67 -8.66 6.31
C LYS A 269 -19.93 -7.99 6.85
N LYS A 270 -20.19 -8.01 8.17
CA LYS A 270 -21.30 -7.29 8.81
C LYS A 270 -21.22 -5.78 8.63
N ARG A 271 -20.00 -5.22 8.50
CA ARG A 271 -19.74 -3.79 8.31
C ARG A 271 -19.58 -3.39 6.84
N LYS A 272 -19.83 -4.31 5.90
CA LYS A 272 -19.67 -4.10 4.45
C LYS A 272 -20.26 -2.78 3.93
N ARG A 273 -21.42 -2.35 4.43
CA ARG A 273 -22.04 -1.09 4.01
C ARG A 273 -21.26 0.15 4.49
N GLN A 274 -20.74 0.11 5.72
CA GLN A 274 -19.92 1.19 6.29
C GLN A 274 -18.58 1.26 5.57
N ILE A 275 -17.92 0.12 5.38
CA ILE A 275 -16.65 0.02 4.65
C ILE A 275 -16.81 0.49 3.20
N ALA A 276 -17.86 0.06 2.50
CA ALA A 276 -18.12 0.52 1.14
C ALA A 276 -18.38 2.04 1.05
N LYS A 277 -18.93 2.67 2.11
CA LYS A 277 -19.07 4.13 2.19
C LYS A 277 -17.71 4.79 2.37
N ALA A 278 -16.87 4.26 3.25
CA ALA A 278 -15.51 4.76 3.46
C ALA A 278 -14.68 4.68 2.18
N TYR A 279 -14.75 3.56 1.46
CA TYR A 279 -14.11 3.37 0.16
C TYR A 279 -14.51 4.44 -0.84
N ARG A 280 -15.82 4.71 -1.00
CA ARG A 280 -16.28 5.75 -1.95
C ARG A 280 -15.74 7.14 -1.62
N LYS A 281 -15.71 7.50 -0.33
CA LYS A 281 -15.16 8.80 0.10
C LYS A 281 -13.67 8.88 -0.21
N ALA A 282 -12.92 7.83 0.14
CA ALA A 282 -11.48 7.74 -0.14
C ALA A 282 -11.19 7.81 -1.64
N THR A 283 -11.90 7.02 -2.46
CA THR A 283 -11.78 7.05 -3.93
C THR A 283 -12.01 8.46 -4.48
N ASN A 284 -13.04 9.17 -4.01
CA ASN A 284 -13.30 10.54 -4.47
C ASN A 284 -12.14 11.47 -4.12
N TRP A 285 -11.66 11.43 -2.88
CA TRP A 285 -10.51 12.22 -2.44
C TRP A 285 -9.25 11.94 -3.26
N ILE A 286 -8.93 10.66 -3.50
CA ILE A 286 -7.79 10.24 -4.33
C ILE A 286 -7.90 10.82 -5.75
N LEU A 287 -9.10 10.80 -6.34
CA LEU A 287 -9.29 11.32 -7.69
C LEU A 287 -9.12 12.85 -7.79
N GLU A 288 -9.29 13.58 -6.70
CA GLU A 288 -8.97 15.02 -6.63
C GLU A 288 -7.45 15.30 -6.57
N CYS A 289 -6.64 14.29 -6.24
CA CYS A 289 -5.18 14.38 -6.24
C CYS A 289 -4.56 14.19 -7.64
N ARG A 290 -5.34 13.74 -8.63
CA ARG A 290 -4.86 13.47 -10.00
C ARG A 290 -4.40 14.76 -10.68
N LYS A 291 -3.35 14.65 -11.49
CA LYS A 291 -2.82 15.74 -12.32
C LYS A 291 -3.00 15.49 -13.81
N ASP A 292 -2.96 16.58 -14.57
CA ASP A 292 -3.03 16.55 -16.04
C ASP A 292 -1.82 15.86 -16.67
N ASP A 293 -0.70 15.76 -15.94
CA ASP A 293 0.51 15.10 -16.40
C ASP A 293 0.44 13.55 -16.35
N GLY A 294 -0.64 13.01 -15.78
CA GLY A 294 -0.92 11.59 -15.62
C GLY A 294 -0.62 11.04 -14.22
N GLY A 295 0.11 11.78 -13.39
CA GLY A 295 0.46 11.39 -12.02
C GLY A 295 -0.55 11.86 -10.97
N PHE A 296 -0.13 11.74 -9.71
CA PHE A 296 -0.87 12.17 -8.53
C PHE A 296 0.06 12.94 -7.60
N SER A 297 -0.46 13.98 -6.94
CA SER A 297 0.21 14.58 -5.78
C SER A 297 -0.22 13.93 -4.48
N HIS A 298 0.53 14.13 -3.40
CA HIS A 298 0.17 13.64 -2.06
C HIS A 298 -1.20 14.16 -1.58
N PHE A 299 -1.60 15.35 -2.03
CA PHE A 299 -2.84 16.04 -1.64
C PHE A 299 -3.61 16.62 -2.82
N PRO A 300 -4.92 16.87 -2.69
CA PRO A 300 -5.62 17.75 -3.61
C PRO A 300 -4.95 19.13 -3.65
N GLY A 301 -4.93 19.77 -4.83
CA GLY A 301 -4.39 21.12 -4.99
C GLY A 301 -3.32 21.23 -6.06
N LYS A 302 -2.28 22.05 -5.83
CA LYS A 302 -1.30 22.46 -6.85
C LYS A 302 0.10 21.83 -6.74
N ALA A 303 0.33 20.97 -5.74
CA ALA A 303 1.59 20.25 -5.62
C ALA A 303 1.85 19.40 -6.89
N PRO A 304 3.12 19.20 -7.28
CA PRO A 304 3.47 18.37 -8.44
C PRO A 304 3.14 16.89 -8.17
N SER A 305 3.10 16.10 -9.24
CA SER A 305 3.02 14.64 -9.14
C SER A 305 4.31 14.05 -8.56
N ASP A 306 4.18 13.06 -7.67
CA ASP A 306 5.27 12.29 -7.08
C ASP A 306 5.04 10.78 -7.30
N VAL A 307 6.09 10.02 -7.58
CA VAL A 307 6.03 8.55 -7.72
C VAL A 307 5.50 7.87 -6.45
N ASP A 308 5.85 8.37 -5.26
CA ASP A 308 5.32 7.92 -3.97
C ASP A 308 3.79 8.04 -3.95
N ALA A 309 3.29 9.25 -4.18
CA ALA A 309 1.86 9.51 -4.24
C ALA A 309 1.17 8.65 -5.31
N VAL A 310 1.75 8.51 -6.50
CA VAL A 310 1.19 7.66 -7.56
C VAL A 310 1.04 6.22 -7.06
N TYR A 311 2.06 5.64 -6.44
CA TYR A 311 1.98 4.27 -5.93
C TYR A 311 0.89 4.10 -4.87
N PHE A 312 0.89 4.92 -3.82
CA PHE A 312 -0.09 4.77 -2.74
C PHE A 312 -1.51 5.08 -3.19
N HIS A 313 -1.74 6.10 -4.03
CA HIS A 313 -3.07 6.37 -4.58
C HIS A 313 -3.56 5.22 -5.47
N ILE A 314 -2.69 4.65 -6.31
CA ILE A 314 -3.08 3.56 -7.20
C ILE A 314 -3.32 2.26 -6.43
N GLY A 315 -2.48 1.95 -5.44
CA GLY A 315 -2.71 0.85 -4.50
C GLY A 315 -4.04 0.99 -3.76
N ALA A 316 -4.34 2.17 -3.22
CA ALA A 316 -5.61 2.48 -2.56
C ALA A 316 -6.83 2.36 -3.50
N LEU A 317 -6.69 2.73 -4.77
CA LEU A 317 -7.73 2.52 -5.79
C LEU A 317 -7.93 1.03 -6.11
N VAL A 318 -6.88 0.21 -6.04
CA VAL A 318 -7.01 -1.26 -6.13
C VAL A 318 -7.71 -1.82 -4.90
N GLU A 319 -7.34 -1.39 -3.70
CA GLU A 319 -7.92 -1.85 -2.43
C GLU A 319 -9.40 -1.53 -2.27
N SER A 320 -9.80 -0.32 -2.66
CA SER A 320 -11.22 0.06 -2.71
C SER A 320 -12.01 -0.68 -3.80
N GLY A 321 -11.33 -1.44 -4.67
CA GLY A 321 -11.89 -2.16 -5.79
C GLY A 321 -12.25 -1.29 -7.00
N TYR A 322 -11.84 -0.02 -6.99
CA TYR A 322 -12.09 0.93 -8.07
C TYR A 322 -11.28 0.59 -9.32
N LEU A 323 -9.97 0.39 -9.18
CA LEU A 323 -9.10 -0.17 -10.22
C LEU A 323 -9.00 -1.69 -10.07
N LYS A 324 -8.74 -2.37 -11.18
CA LYS A 324 -8.58 -3.82 -11.22
C LYS A 324 -7.17 -4.15 -11.69
N PRO A 325 -6.39 -4.91 -10.90
CA PRO A 325 -5.07 -5.36 -11.33
C PRO A 325 -5.19 -6.39 -12.46
N ALA A 326 -4.04 -6.76 -13.04
CA ALA A 326 -3.97 -7.89 -13.94
C ALA A 326 -4.38 -9.20 -13.23
N LYS A 327 -4.81 -10.19 -14.01
CA LYS A 327 -5.19 -11.50 -13.49
C LYS A 327 -3.97 -12.41 -13.40
N GLY A 328 -4.00 -13.36 -12.46
CA GLY A 328 -2.97 -14.41 -12.36
C GLY A 328 -1.62 -13.89 -11.85
N ILE A 329 -1.63 -12.83 -11.04
CA ILE A 329 -0.43 -12.37 -10.34
C ILE A 329 -0.15 -13.37 -9.21
N GLU A 330 1.08 -13.89 -9.17
CA GLU A 330 1.60 -14.74 -8.10
C GLU A 330 2.32 -13.90 -7.04
N ASP A 331 2.57 -14.47 -5.86
CA ASP A 331 3.22 -13.80 -4.72
C ASP A 331 2.58 -12.43 -4.39
N GLU A 332 1.24 -12.36 -4.31
CA GLU A 332 0.52 -11.08 -4.21
C GLU A 332 0.92 -10.26 -2.96
N GLU A 333 1.42 -10.92 -1.92
CA GLU A 333 1.86 -10.32 -0.66
C GLU A 333 3.16 -9.52 -0.76
N ILE A 334 3.99 -9.72 -1.78
CA ILE A 334 5.27 -9.02 -1.90
C ILE A 334 5.18 -7.74 -2.76
N TYR A 335 4.01 -7.48 -3.36
CA TYR A 335 3.79 -6.30 -4.20
C TYR A 335 3.63 -5.05 -3.32
N GLY A 336 4.77 -4.45 -2.97
CA GLY A 336 4.85 -3.26 -2.14
C GLY A 336 4.35 -3.54 -0.72
N TRP A 337 3.22 -2.93 -0.37
CA TRP A 337 2.64 -2.94 0.96
C TRP A 337 1.31 -3.71 1.02
N GLY A 338 1.08 -4.61 0.06
CA GLY A 338 0.01 -5.61 0.13
C GLY A 338 -1.32 -5.20 -0.49
N HIS A 339 -1.36 -4.20 -1.39
CA HIS A 339 -2.59 -3.82 -2.09
C HIS A 339 -3.16 -4.94 -2.99
N LEU A 340 -2.35 -5.94 -3.33
CA LEU A 340 -2.81 -7.13 -4.05
C LEU A 340 -3.28 -8.27 -3.14
N MET A 341 -3.03 -8.22 -1.83
CA MET A 341 -3.39 -9.31 -0.92
C MET A 341 -4.89 -9.60 -0.98
N ASP A 342 -5.24 -10.86 -1.18
CA ASP A 342 -6.61 -11.35 -1.14
C ASP A 342 -7.03 -11.59 0.32
N PRO A 343 -8.07 -10.92 0.84
CA PRO A 343 -8.54 -11.15 2.20
C PRO A 343 -9.04 -12.59 2.44
N ASP A 344 -9.42 -13.33 1.39
CA ASP A 344 -9.87 -14.72 1.50
C ASP A 344 -8.71 -15.74 1.34
N LYS A 345 -7.47 -15.28 1.07
CA LYS A 345 -6.26 -16.13 0.97
C LYS A 345 -5.43 -16.07 2.26
N THR A 346 -4.83 -17.20 2.64
CA THR A 346 -3.84 -17.24 3.73
C THR A 346 -2.45 -17.11 3.14
N TYR A 347 -1.69 -16.15 3.66
CA TYR A 347 -0.26 -15.97 3.40
C TYR A 347 0.50 -16.46 4.63
N ASN A 348 1.72 -16.98 4.47
CA ASN A 348 2.48 -17.46 5.62
C ASN A 348 3.96 -17.59 5.33
N CYS A 349 4.76 -16.64 5.80
CA CYS A 349 6.22 -16.70 5.71
C CYS A 349 6.88 -17.59 6.79
N LEU A 350 6.11 -18.26 7.66
CA LEU A 350 6.60 -19.16 8.71
C LEU A 350 6.64 -20.64 8.30
N ILE A 351 6.14 -21.02 7.12
CA ILE A 351 6.06 -22.43 6.68
C ILE A 351 6.81 -22.70 5.39
#